data_AF-A0A2U8PCT6-F1
#
_entry.id   AF-A0A2U8PCT6-F1
#
_cell.length_a   1.000
_cell.length_b   1.000
_cell.length_c   1.000
_cell.angle_alpha   90.00
_cell.angle_beta   90.00
_cell.angle_gamma   90.00
#
_symmetry.space_group_name_H-M   'P 1'
#
loop_
_entity.id
_entity.type
_entity.pdbx_description
1 polymer ?
#
loop_
_entity_poly.entity_id
_entity_poly.type
_entity_poly.pdbx_seq_one_letter_code
_entity_poly.pdbx_strand_id
1 'polypeptide(L)' 'MDNYRRLQKTCESQAALSSSPETRTALLEMAEEYRKRAESNAFQGPEPVNPGRIESLGQTSRPTLIK' A
#
# COMPACT_ATOMS: atom_id res chain seq x y z
N MET A 1 -8.50 -9.70 3.64
CA MET A 1 -7.80 -8.56 4.29
C MET A 1 -8.77 -7.37 4.40
N ASP A 2 -9.76 -7.47 5.27
CA ASP A 2 -11.02 -6.71 5.09
C ASP A 2 -11.24 -5.59 6.10
N ASN A 3 -10.29 -5.41 7.03
CA ASN A 3 -10.38 -4.44 8.11
C ASN A 3 -10.56 -3.00 7.58
N TYR A 4 -9.70 -2.57 6.65
CA TYR A 4 -9.80 -1.24 6.03
C TYR A 4 -11.09 -1.02 5.24
N ARG A 5 -11.60 -2.04 4.52
CA ARG A 5 -12.92 -1.93 3.83
C ARG A 5 -14.09 -1.82 4.81
N ARG A 6 -14.00 -2.46 5.98
CA ARG A 6 -15.00 -2.35 7.06
C ARG A 6 -14.95 -0.97 7.75
N LEU A 7 -13.75 -0.42 7.95
CA LEU A 7 -13.56 0.94 8.48
C LEU A 7 -14.09 2.00 7.51
N GLN A 8 -13.75 1.90 6.21
CA GLN A 8 -14.31 2.74 5.14
C GLN A 8 -15.84 2.83 5.24
N LYS A 9 -16.54 1.68 5.19
CA LYS A 9 -18.01 1.62 5.25
C LYS A 9 -18.60 2.18 6.54
N THR A 10 -17.87 2.07 7.65
CA THR A 10 -18.29 2.62 8.95
C THR A 10 -18.26 4.14 8.93
N CYS A 11 -17.18 4.72 8.40
CA CYS A 11 -17.05 6.17 8.20
C CYS A 11 -18.10 6.71 7.21
N GLU A 12 -18.32 6.05 6.07
CA GLU A 12 -19.38 6.40 5.11
C GLU A 12 -20.78 6.38 5.76
N SER A 13 -21.08 5.36 6.57
CA SER A 13 -22.37 5.25 7.27
C SER A 13 -22.56 6.35 8.31
N GLN A 14 -21.51 6.68 9.07
CA GLN A 14 -21.56 7.78 10.05
C GLN A 14 -21.66 9.15 9.34
N ALA A 15 -21.00 9.34 8.20
CA ALA A 15 -21.08 10.57 7.41
C ALA A 15 -22.50 10.83 6.90
N ALA A 16 -23.21 9.77 6.48
CA ALA A 16 -24.61 9.83 6.08
C ALA A 16 -25.53 10.25 7.23
N LEU A 17 -25.28 9.74 8.45
CA LEU A 17 -26.06 10.03 9.66
C LEU A 17 -25.67 11.36 10.36
N SER A 18 -24.52 11.94 10.03
CA SER A 18 -24.05 13.20 10.62
C SER A 18 -24.81 14.42 10.09
N SER A 19 -25.33 15.23 11.01
CA SER A 19 -25.92 16.55 10.73
C SER A 19 -24.90 17.70 10.70
N SER A 20 -23.70 17.52 11.26
CA SER A 20 -22.61 18.52 11.14
C SER A 20 -21.89 18.38 9.79
N PRO A 21 -21.78 19.45 8.99
CA PRO A 21 -21.01 19.44 7.75
C PRO A 21 -19.54 19.12 7.96
N GLU A 22 -18.92 19.67 9.01
CA GLU A 22 -17.50 19.48 9.35
C GLU A 22 -17.23 18.02 9.70
N THR A 23 -18.09 17.45 10.55
CA THR A 23 -18.04 16.03 10.95
C THR A 23 -18.25 15.11 9.76
N ARG A 24 -19.19 15.44 8.86
CA ARG A 24 -19.41 14.71 7.61
C ARG A 24 -18.17 14.73 6.72
N THR A 25 -17.54 15.90 6.51
CA THR A 25 -16.32 16.02 5.70
C THR A 25 -15.18 15.17 6.28
N ALA A 26 -14.88 15.30 7.58
CA ALA A 26 -13.82 14.53 8.22
C ALA A 26 -14.07 13.00 8.14
N LEU A 27 -15.31 12.56 8.26
CA LEU A 27 -15.68 11.14 8.09
C LEU A 27 -15.46 10.66 6.65
N LEU A 28 -15.75 11.48 5.63
CA LEU A 28 -15.51 11.14 4.22
C LEU A 28 -14.01 11.10 3.88
N GLU A 29 -13.21 12.04 4.41
CA GLU A 29 -11.75 12.04 4.28
C GLU A 29 -11.13 10.76 4.89
N MET A 30 -11.56 10.38 6.09
CA MET A 30 -11.13 9.12 6.71
C MET A 30 -11.55 7.89 5.89
N ALA A 31 -12.77 7.88 5.33
CA ALA A 31 -13.22 6.79 4.48
C ALA A 31 -12.35 6.64 3.22
N GLU A 32 -11.96 7.75 2.59
CA GLU A 32 -11.05 7.75 1.46
C GLU A 32 -9.65 7.21 1.82
N GLU A 33 -9.09 7.61 2.97
CA GLU A 33 -7.81 7.08 3.42
C GLU A 33 -7.86 5.57 3.70
N TYR A 34 -8.96 5.07 4.25
CA TYR A 34 -9.18 3.63 4.40
C TYR A 34 -9.37 2.92 3.05
N ARG A 35 -10.00 3.55 2.06
CA ARG A 35 -10.08 3.04 0.67
C ARG A 35 -8.69 2.86 0.07
N LYS A 36 -7.86 3.91 0.08
CA LYS A 36 -6.48 3.89 -0.45
C LYS A 36 -5.66 2.78 0.23
N ARG A 37 -5.71 2.69 1.57
CA ARG A 37 -5.02 1.64 2.33
C ARG A 37 -5.54 0.24 2.03
N ALA A 38 -6.84 0.06 1.82
CA ALA A 38 -7.40 -1.22 1.41
C ALA A 38 -6.90 -1.65 0.02
N GLU A 39 -6.74 -0.71 -0.91
CA GLU A 39 -6.18 -0.95 -2.24
C GLU A 39 -4.69 -1.27 -2.18
N SER A 40 -3.86 -0.47 -1.50
CA SER A 40 -2.43 -0.76 -1.31
C SER A 40 -2.19 -2.09 -0.58
N ASN A 41 -3.02 -2.43 0.41
CA ASN A 41 -2.88 -3.67 1.17
C ASN A 41 -3.45 -4.90 0.43
N ALA A 42 -4.39 -4.71 -0.51
CA ALA A 42 -4.79 -5.76 -1.45
C ALA A 42 -3.75 -5.94 -2.57
N PHE A 43 -2.99 -4.89 -2.91
CA PHE A 43 -1.90 -4.92 -3.85
C PHE A 43 -0.61 -5.46 -3.22
N GLN A 44 -0.63 -6.75 -2.84
CA GLN A 44 0.59 -7.57 -2.73
C GLN A 44 0.83 -8.37 -4.03
N GLY A 45 0.60 -7.72 -5.17
CA GLY A 45 1.17 -8.10 -6.45
C GLY A 45 2.67 -7.76 -6.47
N PRO A 46 3.46 -8.32 -7.41
CA PRO A 46 4.93 -8.26 -7.32
C PRO A 46 5.44 -6.83 -7.23
N GLU A 47 6.36 -6.63 -6.27
CA GLU A 47 7.14 -5.40 -6.06
C GLU A 47 7.55 -4.79 -7.42
N PRO A 48 7.46 -3.46 -7.60
CA PRO A 48 7.97 -2.83 -8.81
C PRO A 48 9.47 -3.12 -8.90
N VAL A 49 9.86 -3.98 -9.86
CA VAL A 49 11.25 -4.27 -10.19
C VAL A 49 11.93 -2.94 -10.46
N ASN A 50 12.74 -2.51 -9.50
CA ASN A 50 13.53 -1.29 -9.61
C ASN A 50 14.58 -1.53 -10.70
N PRO A 51 14.52 -0.84 -11.86
CA PRO A 51 15.50 -1.03 -12.94
C PRO A 51 16.89 -0.48 -12.59
N GLY A 52 17.08 0.06 -11.37
CA GLY A 52 18.32 0.65 -10.89
C GLY A 52 19.39 -0.34 -10.39
N ARG A 53 19.07 -1.63 -10.17
CA ARG A 53 20.07 -2.63 -9.73
C ARG A 53 20.72 -3.36 -10.91
N ILE A 54 21.41 -2.59 -11.75
CA ILE A 54 22.44 -3.14 -12.65
C ILE A 54 23.68 -3.41 -11.78
N GLU A 55 23.68 -4.53 -11.06
CA GLU A 55 24.93 -5.06 -10.53
C GLU A 55 25.72 -5.66 -11.68
N SER A 56 26.75 -4.92 -12.07
CA SER A 56 27.68 -5.24 -13.16
C SER A 56 28.12 -6.70 -13.10
N LEU A 57 27.75 -7.48 -14.12
CA LEU A 57 28.43 -8.73 -14.48
C LEU A 57 29.82 -8.40 -15.08
N GLY A 58 30.67 -7.81 -14.24
CA GLY A 58 32.08 -7.57 -14.50
C GLY A 58 32.84 -8.87 -14.37
N GLN A 59 33.28 -9.39 -15.51
CA GLN A 59 34.14 -10.57 -15.60
C GLN A 59 35.44 -10.34 -14.81
N THR A 60 35.96 -11.38 -14.14
CA THR A 60 37.36 -11.86 -14.32
C THR A 60 37.68 -13.12 -13.50
N SER A 61 38.13 -14.15 -14.22
CA SER A 61 39.21 -15.10 -13.88
C SER A 61 39.32 -15.82 -12.51
N ARG A 62 39.22 -17.16 -12.59
CA ARG A 62 39.91 -18.17 -11.71
C ARG A 62 41.45 -17.92 -11.72
N PRO A 63 42.28 -18.44 -10.78
CA PRO A 63 42.22 -19.71 -10.02
C PRO A 63 42.27 -19.49 -8.47
N THR A 64 42.60 -20.41 -7.55
CA THR A 64 43.35 -21.69 -7.58
C THR A 64 42.92 -22.66 -6.45
N LEU A 65 43.26 -23.94 -6.60
CA LEU A 65 43.24 -25.02 -5.61
C LEU A 65 44.19 -24.76 -4.42
N ILE A 66 43.76 -25.03 -3.18
CA ILE A 66 44.61 -25.51 -2.07
C ILE A 66 43.91 -26.73 -1.46
N LYS A 67 44.70 -27.70 -0.98
CA LYS A 67 44.30 -29.05 -0.57
C LYS A 67 44.67 -29.29 0.89
#